data_AF-A0A3M5PFA5-F1
#
_entry.id   AF-A0A3M5PFA5-F1
#
_cell.length_a   1.000
_cell.length_b   1.000
_cell.length_c   1.000
_cell.angle_alpha   90.00
_cell.angle_beta   90.00
_cell.angle_gamma   90.00
#
_symmetry.space_group_name_H-M   'P 1'
#
loop_
_entity.id
_entity.type
_entity.pdbx_description
1 polymer ?
#
loop_
_entity_poly.entity_id
_entity_poly.type
_entity_poly.pdbx_seq_one_letter_code
_entity_poly.pdbx_strand_id
1 'polypeptide(L)'
;MLNESRRRAYLTAMQVVNWLPRTELPFAAPSRPELLAPVPPPGEVQNIVPAVLSPAPVVADNVVPMERAPERSVERPKVEVPRPSLASTRTAATVVEEAEPAPPKAVVVPPPRFSLQLLRAGSCLLLVELSTGQPFQSRDPSYLLLKDMLRAAGLPDSPQIIGEPVRWPLLVRGQMDQGPEAARDFVQGFVGARLEDEPCTCLWLVGLPAMKFAGEADAEAYNRELQVEGLGSAWALPGLELLMDEPERKADVWKAMRRLMTRWKKIDE
;
A
#
# COMPACT_ATOMS: atom_id res chain seq x y z
N MET A 1 0.08 17.79 39.71
CA MET A 1 1.03 17.83 38.57
C MET A 1 1.62 16.43 38.41
N LEU A 2 1.65 15.87 37.20
CA LEU A 2 2.30 14.57 36.96
C LEU A 2 3.81 14.74 37.19
N ASN A 3 4.44 13.81 37.91
CA ASN A 3 5.90 13.75 37.98
C ASN A 3 6.47 13.54 36.57
N GLU A 4 7.55 14.23 36.22
CA GLU A 4 8.16 14.23 34.88
C GLU A 4 8.49 12.81 34.37
N SER A 5 8.81 11.88 35.28
CA SER A 5 9.00 10.45 34.96
C SER A 5 7.73 9.79 34.42
N ARG A 6 6.56 10.04 35.02
CA ARG A 6 5.27 9.50 34.55
C ARG A 6 4.87 10.11 33.21
N ARG A 7 5.14 11.40 33.00
CA ARG A 7 4.88 12.07 31.72
C ARG A 7 5.71 11.45 30.60
N ARG A 8 6.99 11.17 30.83
CA ARG A 8 7.88 10.52 29.84
C ARG A 8 7.42 9.11 29.51
N ALA A 9 7.13 8.29 30.52
CA ALA A 9 6.63 6.93 30.31
C ALA A 9 5.35 6.91 29.46
N TYR A 10 4.44 7.85 29.72
CA TYR A 10 3.21 7.99 28.92
C TYR A 10 3.50 8.37 27.46
N LEU A 11 4.38 9.36 27.21
CA LEU A 11 4.76 9.75 25.85
C LEU A 11 5.46 8.61 25.09
N THR A 12 6.33 7.87 25.77
CA THR A 12 6.97 6.68 25.20
C THR A 12 5.95 5.60 24.86
N ALA A 13 4.97 5.34 25.73
CA ALA A 13 3.89 4.38 25.47
C ALA A 13 3.01 4.79 24.27
N MET A 14 2.81 6.10 24.08
CA MET A 14 2.12 6.68 22.92
C MET A 14 3.01 6.76 21.66
N GLN A 15 4.22 6.22 21.70
CA GLN A 15 5.21 6.29 20.61
C GLN A 15 5.55 7.71 20.15
N VAL A 16 5.42 8.70 21.05
CA VAL A 16 5.78 10.09 20.77
C VAL A 16 7.27 10.28 21.07
N VAL A 17 8.05 10.58 20.04
CA VAL A 17 9.48 10.87 20.14
C VAL A 17 9.68 12.33 20.54
N ASN A 18 10.45 12.57 21.59
CA ASN A 18 10.78 13.92 22.05
C ASN A 18 12.18 14.33 21.58
N TRP A 19 12.29 15.49 20.93
CA TRP A 19 13.55 16.05 20.43
C TRP A 19 13.99 17.23 21.28
N LEU A 20 15.27 17.26 21.66
CA LEU A 20 15.88 18.37 22.41
C LEU A 20 16.86 19.12 21.49
N PRO A 21 16.80 20.47 21.42
CA PRO A 21 17.77 21.24 20.66
C PRO A 21 19.17 21.10 21.28
N ARG A 22 20.17 20.89 20.44
CA ARG A 22 21.59 20.79 20.83
C ARG A 22 22.28 22.14 20.97
N THR A 23 21.62 23.20 20.51
CA THR A 23 22.08 24.60 20.57
C THR A 23 21.05 25.42 21.33
N GLU A 24 21.50 26.46 22.03
CA GLU A 24 20.57 27.39 22.66
C GLU A 24 19.78 28.15 21.59
N LEU A 25 18.46 28.21 21.77
CA LEU A 25 17.58 28.95 20.88
C LEU A 25 17.40 30.37 21.45
N PRO A 26 17.38 31.41 20.61
CA PRO A 26 17.13 32.77 21.08
C PRO A 26 15.75 32.84 21.76
N PHE A 27 15.71 33.49 22.94
CA PHE A 27 14.51 33.66 23.77
C PHE A 27 13.94 32.38 24.42
N ALA A 28 14.63 31.23 24.34
CA ALA A 28 14.24 30.01 25.03
C ALA A 28 15.08 29.78 26.29
N ALA A 29 14.52 29.06 27.27
CA ALA A 29 15.29 28.60 28.41
C ALA A 29 16.35 27.55 27.96
N PRO A 30 17.58 27.58 28.52
CA PRO A 30 18.61 26.60 28.19
C PRO A 30 18.17 25.15 28.46
N SER A 31 18.59 24.24 27.59
CA SER A 31 18.42 22.80 27.78
C SER A 31 19.22 22.33 29.01
N ARG A 32 18.69 21.36 29.76
CA ARG A 32 19.41 20.78 30.90
C ARG A 32 20.62 19.98 30.38
N PRO A 33 21.85 20.25 30.84
CA PRO A 33 23.06 19.63 30.29
C PRO A 33 23.09 18.11 30.49
N GLU A 34 22.51 17.61 31.58
CA GLU A 34 22.36 16.17 31.88
C GLU A 34 21.62 15.40 30.77
N LEU A 35 20.72 16.04 30.02
CA LEU A 35 19.97 15.40 28.93
C LEU A 35 20.79 15.30 27.63
N LEU A 36 21.87 16.09 27.52
CA LEU A 36 22.80 16.06 26.40
C LEU A 36 23.98 15.11 26.66
N ALA A 37 24.13 14.63 27.90
CA ALA A 37 25.15 13.66 28.25
C ALA A 37 24.92 12.36 27.45
N PRO A 38 25.98 11.74 26.89
CA PRO A 38 25.87 10.43 26.26
C PRO A 38 25.27 9.45 27.27
N VAL A 39 24.19 8.77 26.88
CA VAL A 39 23.66 7.66 27.68
C VAL A 39 24.76 6.60 27.69
N PRO A 40 25.26 6.18 28.87
CA PRO A 40 26.25 5.11 28.94
C PRO A 40 25.68 3.88 28.22
N PRO A 41 26.52 3.12 27.49
CA PRO A 41 26.06 1.86 26.91
C PRO A 41 25.43 1.03 28.02
N PRO A 42 24.35 0.29 27.76
CA PRO A 42 23.75 -0.56 28.77
C PRO A 42 24.82 -1.54 29.25
N GLY A 43 25.43 -1.22 30.39
CA GLY A 43 26.21 -2.18 31.15
C GLY A 43 25.26 -3.33 31.42
N GLU A 44 25.72 -4.54 31.11
CA GLU A 44 25.02 -5.79 31.36
C GLU A 44 24.33 -5.69 32.71
N VAL A 45 23.01 -5.57 32.65
CA VAL A 45 22.16 -5.56 33.83
C VAL A 45 22.42 -6.91 34.46
N GLN A 46 23.24 -6.93 35.53
CA GLN A 46 23.34 -8.11 36.37
C GLN A 46 21.91 -8.45 36.74
N ASN A 47 21.45 -9.60 36.28
CA ASN A 47 20.17 -10.19 36.66
C ASN A 47 20.12 -10.16 38.19
N ILE A 48 19.43 -9.18 38.75
CA ILE A 48 18.97 -9.24 40.13
C ILE A 48 17.85 -10.28 40.09
N VAL A 49 18.26 -11.54 40.19
CA VAL A 49 17.41 -12.65 40.55
C VAL A 49 16.64 -12.24 41.81
N PRO A 50 15.30 -12.19 41.77
CA PRO A 50 14.54 -11.94 42.99
C PRO A 50 14.80 -13.10 43.95
N ALA A 51 15.31 -12.76 45.13
CA ALA A 51 15.56 -13.71 46.21
C ALA A 51 14.25 -14.43 46.55
N VAL A 52 14.20 -15.72 46.20
CA VAL A 52 13.15 -16.63 46.62
C VAL A 52 13.33 -16.83 48.13
N LEU A 53 12.41 -16.27 48.92
CA LEU A 53 12.32 -16.56 50.34
C LEU A 53 11.84 -18.01 50.50
N SER A 54 12.76 -18.91 50.88
CA SER A 54 12.42 -20.25 51.35
C SER A 54 11.62 -20.15 52.66
N PRO A 55 10.44 -20.78 52.79
CA PRO A 55 9.82 -21.02 54.08
C PRO A 55 10.39 -22.30 54.72
N ALA A 56 10.84 -22.19 55.96
CA ALA A 56 11.16 -23.32 56.82
C ALA A 56 9.87 -24.03 57.31
N PRO A 57 9.93 -25.35 57.64
CA PRO A 57 8.75 -26.19 57.80
C PRO A 57 8.21 -26.14 59.24
N VAL A 58 6.88 -26.21 59.38
CA VAL A 58 6.23 -26.53 60.67
C VAL A 58 5.19 -27.62 60.47
N VAL A 59 5.61 -28.80 60.94
CA VAL A 59 4.91 -29.95 61.56
C VAL A 59 3.42 -30.18 61.27
N ALA A 60 3.17 -31.44 60.90
CA ALA A 60 1.92 -32.11 60.60
C ALA A 60 0.94 -32.15 61.77
N ASP A 61 -0.36 -32.15 61.47
CA ASP A 61 -1.20 -33.28 61.86
C ASP A 61 -2.52 -33.38 61.07
N ASN A 62 -2.97 -34.63 60.95
CA ASN A 62 -4.27 -35.13 60.50
C ASN A 62 -4.56 -35.33 59.00
N VAL A 63 -4.28 -36.58 58.60
CA VAL A 63 -4.76 -37.31 57.43
C VAL A 63 -6.13 -37.92 57.73
N VAL A 64 -7.13 -37.69 56.86
CA VAL A 64 -8.08 -38.74 56.42
C VAL A 64 -8.38 -38.52 54.92
N PRO A 65 -8.21 -39.55 54.06
CA PRO A 65 -8.30 -39.41 52.60
C PRO A 65 -9.69 -39.78 52.06
N MET A 66 -10.14 -39.15 50.98
CA MET A 66 -11.17 -39.74 50.11
C MET A 66 -10.96 -39.38 48.64
N GLU A 67 -11.29 -40.38 47.82
CA GLU A 67 -10.87 -40.66 46.46
C GLU A 67 -11.15 -39.58 45.40
N ARG A 68 -10.21 -39.51 44.44
CA ARG A 68 -10.33 -38.82 43.16
C ARG A 68 -10.75 -39.83 42.10
N ALA A 69 -11.92 -39.62 41.50
CA ALA A 69 -12.40 -40.31 40.30
C ALA A 69 -12.54 -39.32 39.13
N PRO A 70 -12.47 -39.77 37.86
CA PRO A 70 -11.79 -39.04 36.79
C PRO A 70 -12.67 -38.16 35.91
N GLU A 71 -11.93 -37.38 35.12
CA GLU A 71 -12.30 -36.48 34.04
C GLU A 71 -13.37 -37.02 33.09
N ARG A 72 -14.42 -36.22 32.86
CA ARG A 72 -15.42 -36.43 31.81
C ARG A 72 -15.24 -35.37 30.72
N SER A 73 -14.61 -35.80 29.64
CA SER A 73 -14.61 -35.14 28.33
C SER A 73 -16.03 -35.08 27.78
N VAL A 74 -16.54 -33.88 27.53
CA VAL A 74 -17.82 -33.68 26.83
C VAL A 74 -17.53 -33.45 25.35
N GLU A 75 -17.73 -34.51 24.58
CA GLU A 75 -17.64 -34.56 23.12
C GLU A 75 -18.90 -33.97 22.49
N ARG A 76 -18.74 -33.06 21.52
CA ARG A 76 -19.83 -32.40 20.79
C ARG A 76 -20.34 -33.32 19.67
N PRO A 77 -21.60 -33.77 19.65
CA PRO A 77 -22.09 -34.67 18.60
C PRO A 77 -22.25 -33.96 17.25
N LYS A 78 -21.64 -34.56 16.22
CA LYS A 78 -21.79 -34.21 14.81
C LYS A 78 -23.02 -34.96 14.27
N VAL A 79 -24.04 -34.20 13.86
CA VAL A 79 -25.26 -34.76 13.26
C VAL A 79 -25.00 -34.98 11.76
N GLU A 80 -24.91 -36.24 11.38
CA GLU A 80 -24.97 -36.73 10.00
C GLU A 80 -26.43 -36.75 9.54
N VAL A 81 -26.69 -36.23 8.34
CA VAL A 81 -28.00 -36.28 7.68
C VAL A 81 -27.89 -37.21 6.47
N PRO A 82 -28.87 -38.12 6.23
CA PRO A 82 -28.62 -39.39 5.56
C PRO A 82 -28.66 -39.32 4.03
N ARG A 83 -27.82 -40.14 3.40
CA ARG A 83 -27.95 -40.56 1.99
C ARG A 83 -29.23 -41.38 1.79
N PRO A 84 -29.96 -41.18 0.68
CA PRO A 84 -30.74 -42.22 0.07
C PRO A 84 -29.92 -42.95 -1.01
N SER A 85 -29.93 -44.28 -0.97
CA SER A 85 -29.43 -45.17 -2.03
C SER A 85 -30.47 -46.26 -2.23
N LEU A 86 -30.98 -46.46 -3.45
CA LEU A 86 -31.54 -47.72 -3.98
C LEU A 86 -31.57 -47.57 -5.52
N ALA A 87 -30.61 -48.19 -6.23
CA ALA A 87 -30.75 -49.43 -7.03
C ALA A 87 -31.62 -49.24 -8.31
N SER A 88 -31.09 -49.22 -9.54
CA SER A 88 -30.44 -50.28 -10.36
C SER A 88 -31.39 -50.86 -11.43
N THR A 89 -31.14 -50.59 -12.72
CA THR A 89 -31.29 -51.57 -13.83
C THR A 89 -30.64 -51.08 -15.14
N ARG A 90 -29.92 -52.00 -15.82
CA ARG A 90 -29.39 -51.95 -17.20
C ARG A 90 -30.53 -51.62 -18.21
N THR A 91 -30.33 -51.05 -19.41
CA THR A 91 -29.57 -51.59 -20.55
C THR A 91 -29.50 -50.55 -21.70
N ALA A 92 -28.43 -50.66 -22.50
CA ALA A 92 -28.02 -50.00 -23.75
C ALA A 92 -29.02 -49.20 -24.62
N ALA A 93 -28.56 -48.05 -25.13
CA ALA A 93 -28.46 -47.76 -26.58
C ALA A 93 -27.52 -46.56 -26.82
N THR A 94 -26.52 -46.77 -27.67
CA THR A 94 -25.64 -45.77 -28.27
C THR A 94 -26.41 -44.82 -29.17
N VAL A 95 -26.27 -43.51 -28.96
CA VAL A 95 -26.30 -42.50 -30.03
C VAL A 95 -25.11 -41.58 -29.79
N VAL A 96 -24.19 -41.61 -30.75
CA VAL A 96 -23.10 -40.66 -30.89
C VAL A 96 -23.76 -39.37 -31.39
N GLU A 97 -23.79 -38.35 -30.55
CA GLU A 97 -23.96 -36.98 -31.00
C GLU A 97 -22.79 -36.18 -30.43
N GLU A 98 -22.03 -35.65 -31.36
CA GLU A 98 -20.77 -34.94 -31.22
C GLU A 98 -20.99 -33.69 -30.37
N ALA A 99 -20.75 -33.81 -29.07
CA ALA A 99 -20.72 -32.68 -28.18
C ALA A 99 -19.46 -31.86 -28.48
N GLU A 100 -19.64 -30.76 -29.20
CA GLU A 100 -18.67 -29.68 -29.29
C GLU A 100 -18.07 -29.40 -27.91
N PRO A 101 -16.74 -29.29 -27.78
CA PRO A 101 -16.14 -28.96 -26.51
C PRO A 101 -16.60 -27.56 -26.10
N ALA A 102 -17.35 -27.50 -25.01
CA ALA A 102 -17.71 -26.24 -24.38
C ALA A 102 -16.43 -25.39 -24.20
N PRO A 103 -16.45 -24.09 -24.56
CA PRO A 103 -15.26 -23.27 -24.49
C PRO A 103 -14.73 -23.25 -23.06
N PRO A 104 -13.40 -23.31 -22.88
CA PRO A 104 -12.79 -23.38 -21.56
C PRO A 104 -13.25 -22.18 -20.74
N LYS A 105 -13.78 -22.47 -19.55
CA LYS A 105 -14.22 -21.47 -18.58
C LYS A 105 -13.03 -20.55 -18.30
N ALA A 106 -13.08 -19.34 -18.85
CA ALA A 106 -12.04 -18.34 -18.66
C ALA A 106 -11.75 -18.21 -17.16
N VAL A 107 -10.49 -18.31 -16.79
CA VAL A 107 -10.04 -18.18 -15.41
C VAL A 107 -10.48 -16.79 -14.95
N VAL A 108 -11.46 -16.74 -14.04
CA VAL A 108 -11.98 -15.48 -13.51
C VAL A 108 -10.88 -14.88 -12.61
N VAL A 109 -10.02 -14.06 -13.20
CA VAL A 109 -9.02 -13.29 -12.46
C VAL A 109 -9.79 -12.28 -11.60
N PRO A 110 -9.51 -12.18 -10.29
CA PRO A 110 -10.20 -11.22 -9.43
C PRO A 110 -10.00 -9.79 -9.98
N PRO A 111 -11.02 -8.93 -9.90
CA PRO A 111 -10.94 -7.57 -10.43
C PRO A 111 -9.82 -6.81 -9.70
N PRO A 112 -8.93 -6.11 -10.44
CA PRO A 112 -7.88 -5.33 -9.81
C PRO A 112 -8.49 -4.25 -8.92
N ARG A 113 -7.72 -3.74 -7.95
CA ARG A 113 -8.16 -2.65 -7.09
C ARG A 113 -7.12 -1.55 -7.10
N PHE A 114 -7.52 -0.36 -7.52
CA PHE A 114 -6.64 0.79 -7.56
C PHE A 114 -7.43 2.08 -7.59
N SER A 115 -6.75 3.19 -7.31
CA SER A 115 -7.27 4.52 -7.55
C SER A 115 -6.23 5.38 -8.25
N LEU A 116 -6.66 6.10 -9.29
CA LEU A 116 -5.81 6.95 -10.11
C LEU A 116 -6.39 8.37 -10.16
N GLN A 117 -5.54 9.36 -9.94
CA GLN A 117 -5.88 10.76 -10.15
C GLN A 117 -5.20 11.28 -11.41
N LEU A 118 -5.96 11.98 -12.25
CA LEU A 118 -5.40 12.73 -13.36
C LEU A 118 -5.12 14.17 -12.95
N LEU A 119 -3.94 14.67 -13.30
CA LEU A 119 -3.51 16.04 -13.07
C LEU A 119 -2.85 16.62 -14.32
N ARG A 120 -2.94 17.94 -14.49
CA ARG A 120 -2.23 18.68 -15.55
C ARG A 120 -1.24 19.65 -14.95
N ALA A 121 -0.01 19.64 -15.47
CA ALA A 121 1.06 20.56 -15.10
C ALA A 121 1.68 21.14 -16.37
N GLY A 122 1.22 22.31 -16.79
CA GLY A 122 1.66 22.94 -18.04
C GLY A 122 1.38 22.03 -19.24
N SER A 123 2.42 21.74 -20.02
CA SER A 123 2.35 20.87 -21.21
C SER A 123 2.37 19.37 -20.90
N CYS A 124 2.45 18.96 -19.64
CA CYS A 124 2.46 17.56 -19.22
C CYS A 124 1.14 17.16 -18.56
N LEU A 125 0.72 15.92 -18.84
CA LEU A 125 -0.40 15.27 -18.16
C LEU A 125 0.17 14.18 -17.24
N LEU A 126 -0.43 14.00 -16.06
CA LEU A 126 0.06 13.06 -15.05
C LEU A 126 -1.09 12.17 -14.59
N LEU A 127 -0.92 10.86 -14.73
CA LEU A 127 -1.80 9.85 -14.17
C LEU A 127 -1.10 9.23 -12.95
N VAL A 128 -1.61 9.52 -11.76
CA VAL A 128 -0.92 9.23 -10.49
C VAL A 128 -1.73 8.27 -9.63
N GLU A 129 -1.05 7.24 -9.15
CA GLU A 129 -1.58 6.29 -8.17
C GLU A 129 -1.86 6.94 -6.81
N LEU A 130 -3.08 6.73 -6.30
CA LEU A 130 -3.48 7.08 -4.95
C LEU A 130 -3.46 5.82 -4.08
N SER A 131 -2.36 5.59 -3.37
CA SER A 131 -2.16 4.43 -2.48
C SER A 131 -3.24 4.27 -1.41
N THR A 132 -3.79 5.39 -0.91
CA THR A 132 -4.86 5.43 0.09
C THR A 132 -6.27 5.45 -0.50
N GLY A 133 -6.39 5.60 -1.82
CA GLY A 133 -7.67 5.82 -2.53
C GLY A 133 -8.34 7.17 -2.24
N GLN A 134 -7.70 8.03 -1.44
CA GLN A 134 -8.18 9.38 -1.12
C GLN A 134 -7.55 10.40 -2.08
N PRO A 135 -8.28 11.45 -2.47
CA PRO A 135 -7.72 12.55 -3.24
C PRO A 135 -6.55 13.22 -2.50
N PHE A 136 -5.62 13.80 -3.25
CA PHE A 136 -4.48 14.51 -2.67
C PHE A 136 -4.90 15.64 -1.74
N GLN A 137 -4.26 15.71 -0.58
CA GLN A 137 -4.37 16.83 0.35
C GLN A 137 -3.11 17.68 0.28
N SER A 138 -3.23 18.98 0.55
CA SER A 138 -2.11 19.92 0.43
C SER A 138 -0.90 19.60 1.32
N ARG A 139 -1.12 18.87 2.42
CA ARG A 139 -0.08 18.43 3.38
C ARG A 139 0.32 16.97 3.22
N ASP A 140 -0.22 16.28 2.23
CA ASP A 140 0.12 14.89 1.96
C ASP A 140 1.59 14.78 1.52
N PRO A 141 2.44 13.96 2.18
CA PRO A 141 3.84 13.78 1.81
C PRO A 141 4.04 13.38 0.34
N SER A 142 3.17 12.51 -0.19
CA SER A 142 3.23 12.06 -1.58
C SER A 142 2.98 13.22 -2.55
N TYR A 143 1.98 14.06 -2.23
CA TYR A 143 1.67 15.25 -3.03
C TYR A 143 2.79 16.30 -2.95
N LEU A 144 3.41 16.49 -1.78
CA LEU A 144 4.57 17.37 -1.65
C LEU A 144 5.75 16.90 -2.50
N LEU A 145 6.03 15.59 -2.50
CA LEU A 145 7.04 14.99 -3.38
C LEU A 145 6.72 15.23 -4.85
N LEU A 146 5.46 15.04 -5.26
CA LEU A 146 5.02 15.32 -6.64
C LEU A 146 5.28 16.78 -7.02
N LYS A 147 4.94 17.73 -6.14
CA LYS A 147 5.19 19.16 -6.38
C LYS A 147 6.69 19.47 -6.52
N ASP A 148 7.52 18.86 -5.68
CA ASP A 148 8.97 19.01 -5.78
C ASP A 148 9.53 18.41 -7.07
N MET A 149 9.00 17.27 -7.53
CA MET A 149 9.34 16.68 -8.83
C MET A 149 8.94 17.59 -10.00
N LEU A 150 7.73 18.17 -9.96
CA LEU A 150 7.25 19.12 -10.98
C LEU A 150 8.14 20.37 -11.03
N ARG A 151 8.47 20.93 -9.86
CA ARG A 151 9.40 22.07 -9.74
C ARG A 151 10.77 21.72 -10.35
N ALA A 152 11.32 20.55 -10.02
CA ALA A 152 12.60 20.09 -10.55
C ALA A 152 12.55 19.85 -12.07
N ALA A 153 11.40 19.42 -12.60
CA ALA A 153 11.13 19.27 -14.03
C ALA A 153 10.95 20.61 -14.76
N GLY A 154 10.86 21.73 -14.04
CA GLY A 154 10.54 23.06 -14.59
C GLY A 154 9.10 23.20 -15.06
N LEU A 155 8.19 22.38 -14.50
CA LEU A 155 6.75 22.48 -14.70
C LEU A 155 6.12 23.29 -13.55
N PRO A 156 4.88 23.80 -13.72
CA PRO A 156 4.16 24.44 -12.63
C PRO A 156 4.03 23.51 -11.43
N ASP A 157 4.40 23.98 -10.23
CA ASP A 157 4.36 23.18 -9.00
C ASP A 157 2.97 23.13 -8.34
N SER A 158 1.97 23.77 -8.96
CA SER A 158 0.55 23.67 -8.62
C SER A 158 -0.21 22.95 -9.74
N PRO A 159 -0.11 21.61 -9.84
CA PRO A 159 -0.81 20.86 -10.88
C PRO A 159 -2.33 20.96 -10.69
N GLN A 160 -3.06 21.17 -11.79
CA GLN A 160 -4.51 21.20 -11.80
C GLN A 160 -5.07 19.78 -11.72
N ILE A 161 -5.90 19.51 -10.72
CA ILE A 161 -6.62 18.24 -10.58
C ILE A 161 -7.75 18.21 -11.61
N ILE A 162 -7.78 17.16 -12.45
CA ILE A 162 -8.80 16.98 -13.48
C ILE A 162 -9.81 15.94 -13.02
N GLY A 163 -11.04 16.37 -12.77
CA GLY A 163 -12.16 15.50 -12.41
C GLY A 163 -11.96 14.73 -11.10
N GLU A 164 -12.85 13.77 -10.88
CA GLU A 164 -12.79 12.86 -9.74
C GLU A 164 -11.74 11.77 -9.94
N PRO A 165 -11.11 11.26 -8.86
CA PRO A 165 -10.22 10.11 -8.96
C PRO A 165 -10.96 8.89 -9.51
N VAL A 166 -10.35 8.24 -10.49
CA VAL A 166 -10.79 6.94 -11.00
C VAL A 166 -10.60 5.91 -9.90
N ARG A 167 -11.66 5.16 -9.59
CA ARG A 167 -11.62 4.07 -8.61
C ARG A 167 -12.09 2.79 -9.28
N TRP A 168 -11.22 1.79 -9.28
CA TRP A 168 -11.53 0.48 -9.84
C TRP A 168 -11.53 -0.56 -8.72
N PRO A 169 -12.49 -1.50 -8.68
CA PRO A 169 -13.66 -1.66 -9.56
C PRO A 169 -14.66 -0.49 -9.44
N LEU A 170 -15.32 -0.15 -10.55
CA LEU A 170 -16.37 0.88 -10.60
C LEU A 170 -17.61 0.50 -9.77
N LEU A 171 -17.95 -0.80 -9.76
CA LEU A 171 -19.10 -1.34 -9.08
C LEU A 171 -18.68 -2.45 -8.12
N VAL A 172 -19.07 -2.33 -6.85
CA VAL A 172 -18.86 -3.40 -5.85
C VAL A 172 -19.77 -4.60 -6.10
N ARG A 173 -20.92 -4.37 -6.76
CA ARG A 173 -21.90 -5.39 -7.13
C ARG A 173 -22.37 -5.12 -8.56
N GLY A 174 -22.33 -6.14 -9.41
CA GLY A 174 -22.78 -6.04 -10.79
C GLY A 174 -22.35 -7.27 -11.58
N GLN A 175 -23.02 -7.51 -12.71
CA GLN A 175 -22.63 -8.54 -13.69
C GLN A 175 -21.64 -8.01 -14.74
N MET A 176 -21.25 -6.73 -14.66
CA MET A 176 -20.30 -6.11 -15.57
C MET A 176 -18.90 -6.71 -15.37
N ASP A 177 -18.22 -7.02 -16.47
CA ASP A 177 -16.83 -7.45 -16.43
C ASP A 177 -15.97 -6.28 -15.93
N GLN A 178 -15.23 -6.54 -14.85
CA GLN A 178 -14.31 -5.60 -14.23
C GLN A 178 -12.91 -6.20 -14.11
N GLY A 179 -12.60 -7.15 -15.00
CA GLY A 179 -11.29 -7.77 -15.12
C GLY A 179 -10.19 -6.79 -15.57
N PRO A 180 -8.94 -7.27 -15.66
CA PRO A 180 -7.79 -6.44 -16.02
C PRO A 180 -7.89 -5.75 -17.39
N GLU A 181 -8.43 -6.43 -18.40
CA GLU A 181 -8.61 -5.87 -19.74
C GLU A 181 -9.64 -4.74 -19.74
N ALA A 182 -10.81 -4.95 -19.12
CA ALA A 182 -11.82 -3.91 -18.95
C ALA A 182 -11.29 -2.68 -18.17
N ALA A 183 -10.44 -2.90 -17.18
CA ALA A 183 -9.77 -1.82 -16.45
C ALA A 183 -8.82 -1.01 -17.34
N ARG A 184 -8.06 -1.70 -18.21
CA ARG A 184 -7.16 -1.07 -19.19
C ARG A 184 -7.95 -0.22 -20.17
N ASP A 185 -8.96 -0.82 -20.81
CA ASP A 185 -9.78 -0.15 -21.83
C ASP A 185 -10.46 1.10 -21.24
N PHE A 186 -10.96 1.01 -20.00
CA PHE A 186 -11.52 2.16 -19.29
C PHE A 186 -10.47 3.26 -19.04
N VAL A 187 -9.30 2.92 -18.49
CA VAL A 187 -8.26 3.90 -18.14
C VAL A 187 -7.70 4.56 -19.40
N GLN A 188 -7.40 3.78 -20.45
CA GLN A 188 -6.92 4.30 -21.74
C GLN A 188 -7.98 5.19 -22.39
N GLY A 189 -9.25 4.79 -22.41
CA GLY A 189 -10.34 5.64 -22.92
C GLY A 189 -10.51 6.94 -22.12
N PHE A 190 -10.43 6.85 -20.79
CA PHE A 190 -10.51 8.02 -19.90
C PHE A 190 -9.37 9.02 -20.14
N VAL A 191 -8.13 8.55 -20.27
CA VAL A 191 -6.96 9.41 -20.52
C VAL A 191 -7.00 9.94 -21.96
N GLY A 192 -7.32 9.08 -22.93
CA GLY A 192 -7.43 9.43 -24.35
C GLY A 192 -8.40 10.58 -24.59
N ALA A 193 -9.60 10.52 -24.01
CA ALA A 193 -10.56 11.61 -24.10
C ALA A 193 -10.02 12.95 -23.56
N ARG A 194 -9.19 12.94 -22.50
CA ARG A 194 -8.58 14.17 -21.97
C ARG A 194 -7.43 14.69 -22.83
N LEU A 195 -6.74 13.80 -23.54
CA LEU A 195 -5.70 14.17 -24.49
C LEU A 195 -6.28 14.76 -25.78
N GLU A 196 -7.46 14.31 -26.19
CA GLU A 196 -8.23 14.89 -27.30
C GLU A 196 -8.72 16.31 -26.97
N ASP A 197 -9.24 16.52 -25.75
CA ASP A 197 -9.68 17.83 -25.27
C ASP A 197 -8.52 18.85 -25.23
N GLU A 198 -7.38 18.44 -24.66
CA GLU A 198 -6.19 19.27 -24.55
C GLU A 198 -4.92 18.40 -24.69
N PRO A 199 -4.14 18.55 -25.77
CA PRO A 199 -2.99 17.71 -26.03
C PRO A 199 -1.88 17.96 -24.99
N CYS A 200 -1.07 16.93 -24.74
CA CYS A 200 0.12 17.05 -23.89
C CYS A 200 1.38 16.60 -24.64
N THR A 201 2.53 17.12 -24.25
CA THR A 201 3.83 16.76 -24.84
C THR A 201 4.37 15.43 -24.28
N CYS A 202 4.00 15.10 -23.03
CA CYS A 202 4.40 13.89 -22.35
C CYS A 202 3.39 13.53 -21.25
N LEU A 203 2.97 12.27 -21.23
CA LEU A 203 2.14 11.68 -20.17
C LEU A 203 3.04 11.03 -19.11
N TRP A 204 2.87 11.35 -17.83
CA TRP A 204 3.57 10.69 -16.74
C TRP A 204 2.67 9.61 -16.14
N LEU A 205 3.15 8.36 -16.13
CA LEU A 205 2.46 7.22 -15.52
C LEU A 205 3.13 6.91 -14.19
N VAL A 206 2.57 7.42 -13.10
CA VAL A 206 3.16 7.34 -11.77
C VAL A 206 2.47 6.25 -10.95
N GLY A 207 3.20 5.17 -10.69
CA GLY A 207 2.68 4.01 -9.96
C GLY A 207 2.33 2.84 -10.87
N LEU A 208 2.28 1.64 -10.28
CA LEU A 208 2.08 0.40 -11.02
C LEU A 208 0.72 0.34 -11.72
N PRO A 209 -0.41 0.74 -11.10
CA PRO A 209 -1.70 0.72 -11.78
C PRO A 209 -1.72 1.70 -12.97
N ALA A 210 -1.09 2.86 -12.86
CA ALA A 210 -1.02 3.81 -13.98
C ALA A 210 -0.24 3.20 -15.15
N MET A 211 0.92 2.59 -14.87
CA MET A 211 1.73 1.93 -15.89
C MET A 211 1.04 0.72 -16.52
N LYS A 212 0.40 -0.11 -15.70
CA LYS A 212 -0.20 -1.37 -16.16
C LYS A 212 -1.46 -1.13 -16.98
N PHE A 213 -2.33 -0.23 -16.53
CA PHE A 213 -3.65 -0.02 -17.14
C PHE A 213 -3.69 1.12 -18.15
N ALA A 214 -2.74 2.06 -18.13
CA ALA A 214 -2.62 3.03 -19.21
C ALA A 214 -1.49 2.67 -20.19
N GLY A 215 -0.33 2.22 -19.68
CA GLY A 215 0.89 2.04 -20.47
C GLY A 215 1.29 0.61 -20.83
N GLU A 216 0.48 -0.39 -20.47
CA GLU A 216 0.72 -1.81 -20.76
C GLU A 216 2.11 -2.31 -20.33
N ALA A 217 2.63 -1.75 -19.23
CA ALA A 217 3.95 -2.02 -18.72
C ALA A 217 3.94 -2.37 -17.23
N ASP A 218 4.91 -3.19 -16.82
CA ASP A 218 5.14 -3.57 -15.44
C ASP A 218 6.37 -2.86 -14.83
N ALA A 219 6.71 -3.18 -13.58
CA ALA A 219 7.79 -2.57 -12.79
C ALA A 219 9.16 -2.54 -13.50
N GLU A 220 9.42 -3.49 -14.41
CA GLU A 220 10.67 -3.56 -15.17
C GLU A 220 10.89 -2.35 -16.10
N ALA A 221 9.81 -1.65 -16.44
CA ALA A 221 9.84 -0.46 -17.29
C ALA A 221 10.02 0.85 -16.52
N TYR A 222 10.24 0.83 -15.20
CA TYR A 222 10.47 2.06 -14.43
C TYR A 222 11.57 2.93 -15.04
N ASN A 223 11.32 4.24 -15.06
CA ASN A 223 12.18 5.28 -15.60
C ASN A 223 12.40 5.20 -17.12
N ARG A 224 11.64 4.38 -17.85
CA ARG A 224 11.68 4.30 -19.31
C ARG A 224 10.54 5.07 -19.96
N GLU A 225 10.78 5.45 -21.20
CA GLU A 225 9.73 5.96 -22.07
C GLU A 225 9.01 4.80 -22.75
N LEU A 226 7.69 4.90 -22.83
CA LEU A 226 6.77 3.96 -23.46
C LEU A 226 6.08 4.69 -24.60
N GLN A 227 5.92 4.02 -25.74
CA GLN A 227 5.00 4.47 -26.78
C GLN A 227 3.73 3.65 -26.64
N VAL A 228 2.64 4.33 -26.28
CA VAL A 228 1.34 3.70 -26.03
C VAL A 228 0.42 4.08 -27.18
N GLU A 229 -0.21 3.08 -27.79
CA GLU A 229 -1.18 3.30 -28.85
C GLU A 229 -2.35 4.16 -28.31
N GLY A 230 -2.73 5.21 -29.04
CA GLY A 230 -3.79 6.14 -28.64
C GLY A 230 -3.40 7.19 -27.59
N LEU A 231 -2.40 6.95 -26.72
CA LEU A 231 -1.97 7.91 -25.69
C LEU A 231 -0.65 8.63 -26.03
N GLY A 232 0.12 8.12 -26.99
CA GLY A 232 1.40 8.68 -27.42
C GLY A 232 2.55 8.35 -26.47
N SER A 233 3.49 9.28 -26.29
CA SER A 233 4.66 9.06 -25.46
C SER A 233 4.35 9.21 -23.97
N ALA A 234 4.57 8.14 -23.21
CA ALA A 234 4.39 8.08 -21.78
C ALA A 234 5.71 7.79 -21.04
N TRP A 235 5.91 8.40 -19.88
CA TRP A 235 7.05 8.14 -19.01
C TRP A 235 6.62 7.31 -17.82
N ALA A 236 7.17 6.11 -17.70
CA ALA A 236 6.90 5.18 -16.62
C ALA A 236 7.69 5.54 -15.36
N LEU A 237 6.97 5.73 -14.25
CA LEU A 237 7.52 6.15 -12.97
C LEU A 237 7.08 5.22 -11.83
N PRO A 238 7.97 4.92 -10.87
CA PRO A 238 7.56 4.30 -9.61
C PRO A 238 6.50 5.13 -8.90
N GLY A 239 5.65 4.48 -8.10
CA GLY A 239 4.65 5.16 -7.29
C GLY A 239 5.27 6.12 -6.27
N LEU A 240 4.54 7.17 -5.90
CA LEU A 240 5.07 8.20 -4.99
C LEU A 240 5.41 7.63 -3.61
N GLU A 241 4.58 6.74 -3.06
CA GLU A 241 4.89 6.01 -1.82
C GLU A 241 6.16 5.19 -1.95
N LEU A 242 6.31 4.43 -3.04
CA LEU A 242 7.51 3.63 -3.29
C LEU A 242 8.77 4.50 -3.38
N LEU A 243 8.68 5.70 -3.94
CA LEU A 243 9.80 6.65 -3.95
C LEU A 243 10.08 7.25 -2.56
N MET A 244 9.10 7.30 -1.66
CA MET A 244 9.33 7.72 -0.28
C MET A 244 9.97 6.61 0.54
N ASP A 245 9.51 5.37 0.38
CA ASP A 245 10.04 4.19 1.07
C ASP A 245 11.46 3.83 0.61
N GLU A 246 11.74 3.94 -0.69
CA GLU A 246 13.02 3.59 -1.31
C GLU A 246 13.67 4.84 -1.96
N PRO A 247 14.24 5.76 -1.15
CA PRO A 247 14.75 7.05 -1.63
C PRO A 247 15.90 6.94 -2.64
N GLU A 248 16.64 5.83 -2.65
CA GLU A 248 17.68 5.53 -3.64
C GLU A 248 17.16 5.55 -5.09
N ARG A 249 15.88 5.19 -5.30
CA ARG A 249 15.25 5.21 -6.63
C ARG A 249 15.14 6.61 -7.21
N LYS A 250 15.10 7.65 -6.37
CA LYS A 250 15.00 9.05 -6.82
C LYS A 250 16.17 9.47 -7.70
N ALA A 251 17.35 8.87 -7.51
CA ALA A 251 18.51 9.14 -8.36
C ALA A 251 18.28 8.72 -9.81
N ASP A 252 17.65 7.56 -10.02
CA ASP A 252 17.37 7.05 -11.37
C ASP A 252 16.18 7.76 -12.01
N VAL A 253 15.15 8.10 -11.23
CA VAL A 253 14.07 9.01 -11.65
C VAL A 253 14.65 10.34 -12.14
N TRP A 254 15.55 10.95 -11.37
CA TRP A 254 16.18 12.23 -11.72
C TRP A 254 17.00 12.13 -13.01
N LYS A 255 17.79 11.06 -13.19
CA LYS A 255 18.56 10.83 -14.42
C LYS A 255 17.64 10.70 -15.63
N ALA A 256 16.54 9.96 -15.51
CA ALA A 256 15.56 9.81 -16.59
C ALA A 256 14.85 11.14 -16.87
N MET A 257 14.41 11.85 -15.83
CA MET A 257 13.74 13.14 -15.95
C MET A 257 14.59 14.14 -16.72
N ARG A 258 15.89 14.26 -16.39
CA ARG A 258 16.81 15.17 -17.09
C ARG A 258 16.89 14.92 -18.59
N ARG A 259 16.76 13.66 -19.03
CA ARG A 259 16.78 13.31 -20.46
C ARG A 259 15.49 13.72 -21.16
N LEU A 260 14.36 13.59 -20.47
CA LEU A 260 13.03 13.88 -21.02
C LEU A 260 12.64 15.36 -20.94
N MET A 261 13.20 16.10 -19.99
CA MET A 261 12.93 17.53 -19.78
C MET A 261 13.12 18.39 -21.03
N THR A 262 13.99 17.99 -21.96
CA THR A 262 14.21 18.68 -23.24
C THR A 262 12.94 18.76 -24.11
N ARG A 263 11.95 17.88 -23.87
CA ARG A 263 10.71 17.84 -24.66
C ARG A 263 9.70 18.88 -24.24
N TRP A 264 9.50 19.05 -22.93
CA TRP A 264 8.46 19.93 -22.39
C TRP A 264 9.00 21.28 -21.91
N LYS A 265 10.29 21.37 -21.60
CA LYS A 265 10.94 22.68 -21.48
C LYS A 265 11.05 23.23 -22.88
N LYS A 266 10.20 24.21 -23.20
CA LYS A 266 10.44 25.06 -24.37
C LYS A 266 11.86 25.61 -24.21
N ILE A 267 12.69 25.40 -25.22
CA ILE A 267 13.88 26.24 -25.42
C ILE A 267 13.26 27.59 -25.73
N ASP A 268 13.24 28.50 -24.76
CA ASP A 268 12.88 29.89 -25.02
C ASP A 268 13.83 30.39 -26.12
N GLU A 269 13.29 30.66 -27.31
CA GLU A 269 13.89 31.58 -28.29
C GLU A 269 13.63 33.03 -27.85
#